data_AF-A0A9Q0MYH7-F1
#
_entry.id   AF-A0A9Q0MYH7-F1
#
_cell.length_a   1.000
_cell.length_b   1.000
_cell.length_c   1.000
_cell.angle_alpha   90.00
_cell.angle_beta   90.00
_cell.angle_gamma   90.00
#
_symmetry.space_group_name_H-M   'P 1'
#
loop_
_entity.id
_entity.type
_entity.pdbx_description
1 polymer ?
#
loop_
_entity_poly.entity_id
_entity_poly.type
_entity_poly.pdbx_seq_one_letter_code
_entity_poly.pdbx_strand_id
1 'polypeptide(L)'
;MIRSLFRCRRLYSNLLDTKRNCIRPGFELHFDAASRKSFTQNINKLLADHRISNNDPATHLATFIHEKLNCSEEETIKLCVHHLEFMNKKATDVIQIIELLLGANVRPDVILDNFNLISLSTSQISTNLKILQDMEPKNINDFIPLIGVSTAKLLKLKKRAKREEDFVPNKHRIYYMSSVMNVRAVTGIEKYLKIEASIVAKFISQRLFVLDIPFETLDNALNLLLRYIAPMDILKDLWAFRYPLEQIEDRLILAQQGQKNKLMPWMIRCPESKLLKSIKITAESKAIMGNDTTVEYLAERLGYSIAETDLVMRKHPQVFTVRVTRMKKMLDYLLGEARFTKEDIAKTPRIFCHSLVTTKKRLEELNSMGCRPLSLTILCKSANNYEKFVRNWENKRNALTEINAIKQIKE
;
A
#
# COMPACT_ATOMS: atom_id res chain seq x y z
N MET A 1 -13.88 1.65 25.17
CA MET A 1 -14.42 1.23 23.86
C MET A 1 -13.77 1.95 22.67
N ILE A 2 -13.70 3.29 22.65
CA ILE A 2 -13.14 4.05 21.50
C ILE A 2 -11.62 3.84 21.32
N ARG A 3 -10.86 3.59 22.39
CA ARG A 3 -9.40 3.38 22.34
C ARG A 3 -8.96 2.00 21.83
N SER A 4 -9.80 0.95 21.89
CA SER A 4 -9.47 -0.37 21.33
C SER A 4 -9.69 -0.41 19.81
N LEU A 5 -10.69 0.32 19.31
CA LEU A 5 -10.99 0.45 17.87
C LEU A 5 -9.84 1.11 17.08
N PHE A 6 -9.14 2.09 17.66
CA PHE A 6 -7.97 2.72 17.03
C PHE A 6 -6.73 1.82 16.97
N ARG A 7 -6.61 0.85 17.89
CA ARG A 7 -5.44 -0.05 17.97
C ARG A 7 -5.50 -1.16 16.91
N CYS A 8 -6.69 -1.67 16.60
CA CYS A 8 -6.89 -2.64 15.50
C CYS A 8 -6.64 -2.02 14.12
N ARG A 9 -7.06 -0.76 13.89
CA ARG A 9 -6.90 -0.08 12.60
C ARG A 9 -5.44 0.13 12.17
N ARG A 10 -4.52 0.25 13.14
CA ARG A 10 -3.08 0.50 12.91
C ARG A 10 -2.25 -0.78 12.74
N LEU A 11 -2.70 -1.91 13.30
CA LEU A 11 -2.02 -3.20 13.13
C LEU A 11 -2.35 -3.84 11.77
N TYR A 12 -3.52 -3.56 11.21
CA TYR A 12 -3.99 -4.19 9.97
C TYR A 12 -3.53 -3.50 8.67
N SER A 13 -3.18 -2.20 8.68
CA SER A 13 -2.67 -1.55 7.46
C SER A 13 -1.33 -2.13 6.98
N ASN A 14 -0.60 -2.83 7.86
CA ASN A 14 0.69 -3.44 7.53
C ASN A 14 0.57 -4.90 7.02
N LEU A 15 -0.62 -5.51 7.11
CA LEU A 15 -0.87 -6.89 6.68
C LEU A 15 -1.47 -6.99 5.26
N LEU A 16 -2.04 -5.90 4.75
CA LEU A 16 -2.64 -5.85 3.40
C LEU A 16 -1.62 -5.73 2.26
N ASP A 17 -0.33 -5.51 2.57
CA ASP A 17 0.73 -5.41 1.56
C ASP A 17 1.39 -6.76 1.20
N THR A 18 1.14 -7.86 1.92
CA THR A 18 1.99 -9.06 1.83
C THR A 18 1.39 -10.34 1.27
N LYS A 19 0.10 -10.41 0.88
CA LYS A 19 -0.44 -11.61 0.21
C LYS A 19 -1.50 -11.29 -0.85
N ARG A 20 -1.04 -10.88 -2.03
CA ARG A 20 -1.77 -11.02 -3.30
C ARG A 20 -1.00 -12.00 -4.16
N ASN A 21 -1.35 -13.28 -4.08
CA ASN A 21 -1.03 -14.33 -5.06
C ASN A 21 -1.62 -15.63 -4.51
N CYS A 22 -2.78 -16.02 -5.03
CA CYS A 22 -3.28 -17.40 -5.17
C CYS A 22 -4.74 -17.32 -5.68
N ILE A 23 -4.92 -17.41 -6.99
CA ILE A 23 -6.19 -17.77 -7.62
C ILE A 23 -6.04 -19.25 -8.01
N ARG A 24 -6.95 -20.13 -7.57
CA ARG A 24 -7.10 -21.48 -8.13
C ARG A 24 -8.52 -21.65 -8.68
N PRO A 25 -8.71 -22.13 -9.92
CA PRO A 25 -10.01 -22.45 -10.46
C PRO A 25 -10.39 -23.92 -10.21
N GLY A 26 -11.69 -24.15 -9.97
CA GLY A 26 -12.37 -25.43 -10.21
C GLY A 26 -12.28 -26.46 -9.10
N PHE A 27 -13.21 -26.40 -8.13
CA PHE A 27 -13.66 -27.54 -7.33
C PHE A 27 -15.11 -27.30 -6.92
N GLU A 28 -16.04 -28.10 -7.44
CA GLU A 28 -17.38 -28.21 -6.86
C GLU A 28 -17.25 -29.07 -5.60
N LEU A 29 -17.32 -28.45 -4.42
CA LEU A 29 -17.37 -29.14 -3.14
C LEU A 29 -18.82 -29.28 -2.70
N HIS A 30 -19.35 -30.50 -2.81
CA HIS A 30 -20.57 -30.89 -2.09
C HIS A 30 -20.24 -30.98 -0.59
N PHE A 31 -20.81 -30.08 0.22
CA PHE A 31 -20.64 -30.07 1.67
C PHE A 31 -21.66 -30.98 2.38
N ASP A 32 -21.15 -31.88 3.23
CA ASP A 32 -21.95 -32.74 4.09
C ASP A 32 -22.46 -32.00 5.36
N ALA A 33 -23.37 -32.65 6.10
CA ALA A 33 -23.98 -32.08 7.30
C ALA A 33 -23.00 -31.93 8.49
N ALA A 34 -21.90 -32.68 8.52
CA ALA A 34 -20.91 -32.63 9.59
C ALA A 34 -20.04 -31.37 9.50
N SER A 35 -19.68 -30.98 8.27
CA SER A 35 -18.89 -29.79 7.96
C SER A 35 -19.63 -28.49 8.35
N ARG A 36 -20.96 -28.45 8.17
CA ARG A 36 -21.82 -27.32 8.58
C ARG A 36 -21.89 -27.13 10.11
N LYS A 37 -21.88 -28.23 10.87
CA LYS A 37 -21.88 -28.17 12.35
C LYS A 37 -20.58 -27.59 12.90
N SER A 38 -19.44 -27.96 12.30
CA SER A 38 -18.12 -27.43 12.67
C SER A 38 -18.01 -25.92 12.40
N PHE A 39 -18.45 -25.47 11.21
CA PHE A 39 -18.50 -24.04 10.83
C PHE A 39 -19.35 -23.19 11.80
N THR A 40 -20.55 -23.67 12.11
CA THR A 40 -21.45 -22.98 13.04
C THR A 40 -20.83 -22.86 14.43
N GLN A 41 -20.11 -23.87 14.90
CA GLN A 41 -19.40 -23.83 16.19
C GLN A 41 -18.22 -22.86 16.20
N ASN A 42 -17.44 -22.78 15.14
CA ASN A 42 -16.30 -21.86 15.03
C ASN A 42 -16.73 -20.39 14.96
N ILE A 43 -17.75 -20.08 14.16
CA ILE A 43 -18.33 -18.74 14.08
C ILE A 43 -18.94 -18.35 15.43
N ASN A 44 -19.72 -19.23 16.05
CA ASN A 44 -20.30 -18.98 17.37
C ASN A 44 -19.23 -18.73 18.45
N LYS A 45 -18.10 -19.44 18.41
CA LYS A 45 -16.97 -19.20 19.32
C LYS A 45 -16.33 -17.83 19.11
N LEU A 46 -16.14 -17.42 17.86
CA LEU A 46 -15.54 -16.11 17.50
C LEU A 46 -16.49 -14.93 17.77
N LEU A 47 -17.79 -15.14 17.53
CA LEU A 47 -18.85 -14.20 17.87
C LEU A 47 -18.99 -14.06 19.40
N ALA A 48 -18.83 -15.16 20.15
CA ALA A 48 -18.79 -15.14 21.62
C ALA A 48 -17.59 -14.37 22.18
N ASP A 49 -16.39 -14.50 21.57
CA ASP A 49 -15.21 -13.66 21.90
C ASP A 49 -15.47 -12.16 21.66
N HIS A 50 -16.45 -11.84 20.80
CA HIS A 50 -16.94 -10.49 20.52
C HIS A 50 -18.29 -10.14 21.20
N ARG A 51 -18.81 -10.98 22.11
CA ARG A 51 -20.09 -10.83 22.85
C ARG A 51 -21.37 -10.84 21.99
N ILE A 52 -21.40 -11.65 20.94
CA ILE A 52 -22.53 -11.82 20.02
C ILE A 52 -23.10 -13.24 20.26
N SER A 53 -24.41 -13.37 20.45
CA SER A 53 -25.08 -14.58 20.98
C SER A 53 -25.24 -15.69 19.92
N ASN A 54 -25.48 -16.94 20.31
CA ASN A 54 -25.60 -18.09 19.40
C ASN A 54 -26.93 -18.16 18.61
N ASN A 55 -27.89 -17.27 18.88
CA ASN A 55 -29.17 -17.14 18.17
C ASN A 55 -29.22 -15.86 17.31
N ASP A 56 -28.06 -15.34 16.94
CA ASP A 56 -27.91 -13.98 16.44
C ASP A 56 -28.00 -13.94 14.89
N PRO A 57 -28.74 -12.97 14.32
CA PRO A 57 -28.74 -12.67 12.89
C PRO A 57 -27.36 -12.69 12.20
N ALA A 58 -26.29 -12.44 12.96
CA ALA A 58 -24.92 -12.55 12.52
C ALA A 58 -24.52 -13.95 12.03
N THR A 59 -24.91 -15.02 12.74
CA THR A 59 -24.57 -16.40 12.37
C THR A 59 -25.30 -16.82 11.10
N HIS A 60 -26.58 -16.45 10.97
CA HIS A 60 -27.35 -16.73 9.76
C HIS A 60 -26.77 -15.99 8.53
N LEU A 61 -26.40 -14.72 8.70
CA LEU A 61 -25.77 -13.92 7.65
C LEU A 61 -24.43 -14.51 7.21
N ALA A 62 -23.60 -14.98 8.16
CA ALA A 62 -22.31 -15.56 7.85
C ALA A 62 -22.44 -16.88 7.06
N THR A 63 -23.39 -17.74 7.44
CA THR A 63 -23.71 -18.96 6.68
C THR A 63 -24.20 -18.62 5.27
N PHE A 64 -25.10 -17.63 5.14
CA PHE A 64 -25.60 -17.20 3.85
C PHE A 64 -24.48 -16.68 2.93
N ILE A 65 -23.59 -15.83 3.45
CA ILE A 65 -22.44 -15.30 2.72
C ILE A 65 -21.53 -16.43 2.25
N HIS A 66 -21.21 -17.36 3.14
CA HIS A 66 -20.36 -18.52 2.84
C HIS A 66 -20.96 -19.37 1.70
N GLU A 67 -22.25 -19.73 1.82
CA GLU A 67 -22.93 -20.58 0.84
C GLU A 67 -23.13 -19.89 -0.52
N LYS A 68 -23.53 -18.60 -0.52
CA LYS A 68 -23.88 -17.89 -1.75
C LYS A 68 -22.68 -17.29 -2.47
N LEU A 69 -21.64 -16.90 -1.74
CA LEU A 69 -20.45 -16.30 -2.33
C LEU A 69 -19.28 -17.29 -2.51
N ASN A 70 -19.43 -18.54 -2.06
CA ASN A 70 -18.41 -19.59 -2.15
C ASN A 70 -17.04 -19.14 -1.61
N CYS A 71 -17.03 -18.39 -0.51
CA CYS A 71 -15.80 -17.90 0.13
C CYS A 71 -15.36 -18.81 1.28
N SER A 72 -14.06 -18.82 1.59
CA SER A 72 -13.53 -19.60 2.71
C SER A 72 -14.04 -19.10 4.06
N GLU A 73 -14.00 -19.95 5.09
CA GLU A 73 -14.36 -19.58 6.46
C GLU A 73 -13.55 -18.37 6.96
N GLU A 74 -12.25 -18.33 6.65
CA GLU A 74 -11.38 -17.20 7.01
C GLU A 74 -11.79 -15.90 6.31
N GLU A 75 -12.23 -15.96 5.05
CA GLU A 75 -12.73 -14.80 4.30
C GLU A 75 -14.06 -14.32 4.84
N THR A 76 -15.02 -15.22 5.13
CA THR A 76 -16.29 -14.87 5.75
C THR A 76 -16.07 -14.18 7.10
N ILE A 77 -15.18 -14.73 7.93
CA ILE A 77 -14.82 -14.12 9.23
C ILE A 77 -14.19 -12.74 9.03
N LYS A 78 -13.24 -12.60 8.10
CA LYS A 78 -12.66 -11.29 7.76
C LYS A 78 -13.75 -10.32 7.32
N LEU A 79 -14.69 -10.73 6.48
CA LEU A 79 -15.77 -9.87 5.99
C LEU A 79 -16.75 -9.47 7.10
N CYS A 80 -17.02 -10.34 8.08
CA CYS A 80 -17.85 -9.99 9.24
C CYS A 80 -17.10 -9.05 10.21
N VAL A 81 -15.81 -9.27 10.45
CA VAL A 81 -14.99 -8.52 11.42
C VAL A 81 -14.52 -7.16 10.89
N HIS A 82 -14.12 -7.07 9.62
CA HIS A 82 -13.46 -5.89 9.04
C HIS A 82 -14.40 -4.70 8.79
N HIS A 83 -15.65 -4.90 9.15
CA HIS A 83 -16.79 -4.33 8.49
C HIS A 83 -17.94 -4.24 9.51
N LEU A 84 -17.57 -3.93 10.76
CA LEU A 84 -18.45 -3.68 11.89
C LEU A 84 -19.50 -2.57 11.63
N GLU A 85 -19.31 -1.71 10.61
CA GLU A 85 -20.36 -0.81 10.12
C GLU A 85 -21.55 -1.56 9.49
N PHE A 86 -21.37 -2.81 9.05
CA PHE A 86 -22.47 -3.73 8.70
C PHE A 86 -23.28 -4.19 9.90
N MET A 87 -22.71 -4.19 11.12
CA MET A 87 -23.47 -4.56 12.32
C MET A 87 -24.59 -3.57 12.64
N ASN A 88 -24.57 -2.38 12.03
CA ASN A 88 -25.65 -1.40 12.14
C ASN A 88 -26.74 -1.59 11.07
N LYS A 89 -26.52 -2.44 10.06
CA LYS A 89 -27.55 -2.81 9.08
C LYS A 89 -28.21 -4.11 9.47
N LYS A 90 -29.49 -4.25 9.12
CA LYS A 90 -30.21 -5.51 9.34
C LYS A 90 -29.63 -6.56 8.40
N ALA A 91 -29.43 -7.78 8.91
CA ALA A 91 -28.96 -8.91 8.11
C ALA A 91 -29.81 -9.14 6.86
N THR A 92 -31.13 -8.90 6.96
CA THR A 92 -32.08 -8.96 5.84
C THR A 92 -31.71 -8.01 4.70
N ASP A 93 -31.24 -6.80 5.01
CA ASP A 93 -30.86 -5.82 3.98
C ASP A 93 -29.60 -6.28 3.24
N VAL A 94 -28.64 -6.86 3.97
CA VAL A 94 -27.40 -7.40 3.39
C VAL A 94 -27.72 -8.58 2.47
N ILE A 95 -28.58 -9.50 2.92
CA ILE A 95 -29.05 -10.65 2.14
C ILE A 95 -29.71 -10.17 0.84
N GLN A 96 -30.67 -9.23 0.94
CA GLN A 96 -31.35 -8.68 -0.24
C GLN A 96 -30.38 -8.01 -1.22
N ILE A 97 -29.37 -7.30 -0.72
CA ILE A 97 -28.34 -6.68 -1.58
C ILE A 97 -27.56 -7.75 -2.34
N ILE A 98 -27.12 -8.82 -1.66
CA ILE A 98 -26.38 -9.92 -2.29
C ILE A 98 -27.27 -10.63 -3.32
N GLU A 99 -28.52 -10.92 -2.98
CA GLU A 99 -29.49 -11.53 -3.90
C GLU A 99 -29.75 -10.67 -5.12
N LEU A 100 -29.87 -9.34 -4.96
CA LEU A 100 -30.01 -8.41 -6.08
C LEU A 100 -28.78 -8.42 -7.01
N LEU A 101 -27.57 -8.45 -6.44
CA LEU A 101 -26.34 -8.51 -7.24
C LEU A 101 -26.24 -9.84 -7.98
N LEU A 102 -26.48 -10.97 -7.31
CA LEU A 102 -26.49 -12.29 -7.93
C LEU A 102 -27.57 -12.39 -9.02
N GLY A 103 -28.78 -11.88 -8.75
CA GLY A 103 -29.88 -11.82 -9.72
C GLY A 103 -29.59 -10.93 -10.93
N ALA A 104 -28.67 -9.96 -10.80
CA ALA A 104 -28.16 -9.15 -11.90
C ALA A 104 -26.94 -9.77 -12.62
N ASN A 105 -26.67 -11.07 -12.41
CA ASN A 105 -25.53 -11.81 -12.97
C ASN A 105 -24.15 -11.28 -12.54
N VAL A 106 -24.06 -10.69 -11.34
CA VAL A 106 -22.78 -10.35 -10.72
C VAL A 106 -22.18 -11.60 -10.10
N ARG A 107 -20.92 -11.91 -10.45
CA ARG A 107 -20.25 -13.10 -9.93
C ARG A 107 -19.90 -12.94 -8.44
N PRO A 108 -19.92 -14.04 -7.68
CA PRO A 108 -19.49 -14.06 -6.29
C PRO A 108 -18.15 -13.39 -6.00
N ASP A 109 -17.11 -13.70 -6.78
CA ASP A 109 -15.76 -13.15 -6.61
C ASP A 109 -15.73 -11.62 -6.75
N VAL A 110 -16.54 -11.07 -7.66
CA VAL A 110 -16.65 -9.63 -7.88
C VAL A 110 -17.39 -8.93 -6.73
N ILE A 111 -18.39 -9.60 -6.13
CA ILE A 111 -19.08 -9.10 -4.93
C ILE A 111 -18.09 -9.03 -3.76
N LEU A 112 -17.28 -10.08 -3.57
CA LEU A 112 -16.25 -10.13 -2.53
C LEU A 112 -15.19 -9.04 -2.72
N ASP A 113 -14.70 -8.85 -3.95
CA ASP A 113 -13.72 -7.80 -4.29
C ASP A 113 -14.22 -6.36 -4.11
N ASN A 114 -15.55 -6.20 -4.06
CA ASN A 114 -16.23 -4.92 -3.89
C ASN A 114 -17.21 -4.98 -2.70
N PHE A 115 -16.85 -5.66 -1.62
CA PHE A 115 -17.77 -5.89 -0.50
C PHE A 115 -18.24 -4.60 0.20
N ASN A 116 -17.47 -3.51 0.07
CA ASN A 116 -17.85 -2.19 0.55
C ASN A 116 -19.18 -1.67 -0.03
N LEU A 117 -19.66 -2.23 -1.15
CA LEU A 117 -20.95 -1.90 -1.76
C LEU A 117 -22.15 -2.21 -0.87
N ILE A 118 -22.03 -3.15 0.06
CA ILE A 118 -23.09 -3.51 1.02
C ILE A 118 -23.43 -2.33 1.94
N SER A 119 -22.56 -1.33 2.07
CA SER A 119 -22.84 -0.09 2.79
C SER A 119 -23.97 0.75 2.15
N LEU A 120 -24.25 0.56 0.85
CA LEU A 120 -25.28 1.30 0.10
C LEU A 120 -26.69 0.76 0.39
N SER A 121 -27.73 1.57 0.21
CA SER A 121 -29.11 1.08 0.38
C SER A 121 -29.51 0.16 -0.77
N THR A 122 -30.42 -0.78 -0.51
CA THR A 122 -31.03 -1.68 -1.51
C THR A 122 -31.61 -0.90 -2.69
N SER A 123 -32.29 0.23 -2.41
CA SER A 123 -32.85 1.11 -3.46
C SER A 123 -31.78 1.77 -4.32
N GLN A 124 -30.67 2.21 -3.72
CA GLN A 124 -29.56 2.82 -4.45
C GLN A 124 -28.86 1.78 -5.33
N ILE A 125 -28.59 0.59 -4.81
CA ILE A 125 -27.98 -0.53 -5.58
C ILE A 125 -28.87 -0.90 -6.76
N SER A 126 -30.17 -1.09 -6.54
CA SER A 126 -31.12 -1.42 -7.62
C SER A 126 -31.15 -0.34 -8.70
N THR A 127 -31.22 0.94 -8.31
CA THR A 127 -31.23 2.06 -9.26
C THR A 127 -29.92 2.14 -10.04
N ASN A 128 -28.78 2.01 -9.35
CA ASN A 128 -27.47 2.09 -9.98
C ASN A 128 -27.21 0.89 -10.90
N LEU A 129 -27.64 -0.33 -10.53
CA LEU A 129 -27.56 -1.52 -11.39
C LEU A 129 -28.29 -1.30 -12.71
N LYS A 130 -29.53 -0.79 -12.66
CA LYS A 130 -30.30 -0.47 -13.87
C LYS A 130 -29.55 0.52 -14.77
N ILE A 131 -28.99 1.58 -14.18
CA ILE A 131 -28.20 2.55 -14.95
C ILE A 131 -26.97 1.91 -15.59
N LEU A 132 -26.26 1.03 -14.87
CA LEU A 132 -25.10 0.32 -15.40
C LEU A 132 -25.48 -0.68 -16.50
N GLN A 133 -26.62 -1.37 -16.37
CA GLN A 133 -27.14 -2.26 -17.41
C GLN A 133 -27.53 -1.47 -18.66
N ASP A 134 -28.17 -0.31 -18.50
CA ASP A 134 -28.52 0.59 -19.61
C ASP A 134 -27.30 1.25 -20.29
N MET A 135 -26.10 1.13 -19.73
CA MET A 135 -24.85 1.49 -20.41
C MET A 135 -24.38 0.41 -21.37
N GLU A 136 -25.09 -0.73 -21.44
CA GLU A 136 -24.81 -1.87 -22.31
C GLU A 136 -23.35 -2.39 -22.22
N PRO A 137 -22.84 -2.69 -21.00
CA PRO A 137 -21.50 -3.24 -20.86
C PRO A 137 -21.42 -4.64 -21.50
N LYS A 138 -20.27 -4.98 -22.09
CA LYS A 138 -20.01 -6.34 -22.63
C LYS A 138 -20.16 -7.40 -21.54
N ASN A 139 -19.79 -7.06 -20.30
CA ASN A 139 -20.01 -7.87 -19.11
C ASN A 139 -20.32 -6.95 -17.93
N ILE A 140 -21.45 -7.16 -17.26
CA ILE A 140 -21.87 -6.34 -16.11
C ILE A 140 -20.82 -6.30 -15.00
N ASN A 141 -20.08 -7.40 -14.82
CA ASN A 141 -19.03 -7.54 -13.81
C ASN A 141 -17.88 -6.52 -14.00
N ASP A 142 -17.65 -6.05 -15.22
CA ASP A 142 -16.63 -5.02 -15.49
C ASP A 142 -17.01 -3.67 -14.88
N PHE A 143 -18.31 -3.40 -14.69
CA PHE A 143 -18.82 -2.08 -14.31
C PHE A 143 -19.25 -2.03 -12.84
N ILE A 144 -19.30 -3.17 -12.15
CA ILE A 144 -19.65 -3.24 -10.73
C ILE A 144 -18.80 -2.31 -9.84
N PRO A 145 -17.50 -2.08 -10.08
CA PRO A 145 -16.75 -1.11 -9.29
C PRO A 145 -17.31 0.33 -9.36
N LEU A 146 -18.13 0.66 -10.36
CA LEU A 146 -18.81 1.95 -10.49
C LEU A 146 -20.12 2.04 -9.68
N ILE A 147 -20.68 0.93 -9.19
CA ILE A 147 -22.01 0.96 -8.54
C ILE A 147 -22.04 1.80 -7.25
N GLY A 148 -20.88 2.00 -6.60
CA GLY A 148 -20.73 2.91 -5.45
C GLY A 148 -20.74 4.40 -5.81
N VAL A 149 -20.74 4.74 -7.10
CA VAL A 149 -20.86 6.13 -7.56
C VAL A 149 -22.28 6.63 -7.35
N SER A 150 -22.43 7.91 -6.98
CA SER A 150 -23.75 8.54 -6.84
C SER A 150 -24.58 8.42 -8.13
N THR A 151 -25.86 8.13 -8.01
CA THR A 151 -26.81 7.96 -9.13
C THR A 151 -26.74 9.10 -10.15
N ALA A 152 -26.69 10.36 -9.69
CA ALA A 152 -26.58 11.53 -10.56
C ALA A 152 -25.32 11.53 -11.44
N LYS A 153 -24.19 11.07 -10.92
CA LYS A 153 -22.94 10.93 -11.67
C LYS A 153 -23.01 9.76 -12.65
N LEU A 154 -23.57 8.62 -12.25
CA LEU A 154 -23.77 7.49 -13.19
C LEU A 154 -24.66 7.88 -14.37
N LEU A 155 -25.73 8.66 -14.14
CA LEU A 155 -26.57 9.18 -15.22
C LEU A 155 -25.79 10.09 -16.17
N LYS A 156 -24.89 10.94 -15.65
CA LYS A 156 -24.00 11.76 -16.49
C LYS A 156 -23.05 10.89 -17.32
N LEU A 157 -22.47 9.87 -16.71
CA LEU A 157 -21.62 8.90 -17.41
C LEU A 157 -22.40 8.15 -18.50
N LYS A 158 -23.63 7.72 -18.22
CA LYS A 158 -24.50 7.02 -19.20
C LYS A 158 -24.77 7.91 -20.41
N LYS A 159 -25.22 9.15 -20.16
CA LYS A 159 -25.45 10.15 -21.23
C LYS A 159 -24.19 10.38 -22.06
N ARG A 160 -23.02 10.40 -21.42
CA ARG A 160 -21.75 10.58 -22.11
C ARG A 160 -21.39 9.37 -22.95
N ALA A 161 -21.42 8.17 -22.37
CA ALA A 161 -21.15 6.92 -23.08
C ALA A 161 -22.02 6.81 -24.35
N LYS A 162 -23.31 7.15 -24.26
CA LYS A 162 -24.20 7.13 -25.42
C LYS A 162 -23.82 8.13 -26.52
N ARG A 163 -23.39 9.34 -26.15
CA ARG A 163 -22.94 10.36 -27.13
C ARG A 163 -21.62 10.00 -27.81
N GLU A 164 -20.80 9.20 -27.15
CA GLU A 164 -19.45 8.86 -27.60
C GLU A 164 -19.38 7.46 -28.21
N GLU A 165 -20.49 6.72 -28.24
CA GLU A 165 -20.56 5.31 -28.62
C GLU A 165 -19.99 5.05 -30.02
N ASP A 166 -20.29 5.93 -30.98
CA ASP A 166 -19.97 5.74 -32.39
C ASP A 166 -18.49 5.95 -32.73
N PHE A 167 -17.78 6.74 -31.92
CA PHE A 167 -16.38 7.11 -32.21
C PHE A 167 -15.38 6.65 -31.14
N VAL A 168 -15.83 6.25 -29.94
CA VAL A 168 -14.95 5.64 -28.95
C VAL A 168 -14.77 4.16 -29.28
N PRO A 169 -13.53 3.68 -29.50
CA PRO A 169 -13.30 2.27 -29.77
C PRO A 169 -13.85 1.39 -28.64
N ASN A 170 -14.38 0.21 -28.98
CA ASN A 170 -15.10 -0.64 -28.03
C ASN A 170 -16.32 0.02 -27.37
N LYS A 171 -16.86 1.10 -27.95
CA LYS A 171 -18.09 1.81 -27.52
C LYS A 171 -18.04 2.48 -26.15
N HIS A 172 -17.05 2.14 -25.31
CA HIS A 172 -16.93 2.65 -23.95
C HIS A 172 -15.49 2.91 -23.57
N ARG A 173 -15.24 4.05 -22.92
CA ARG A 173 -13.89 4.48 -22.51
C ARG A 173 -13.18 3.47 -21.61
N ILE A 174 -13.90 2.77 -20.74
CA ILE A 174 -13.33 1.73 -19.87
C ILE A 174 -12.75 0.58 -20.70
N TYR A 175 -13.50 0.12 -21.72
CA TYR A 175 -13.02 -0.93 -22.61
C TYR A 175 -11.91 -0.43 -23.53
N TYR A 176 -12.02 0.79 -24.05
CA TYR A 176 -10.95 1.45 -24.78
C TYR A 176 -9.65 1.50 -23.96
N MET A 177 -9.66 2.04 -22.74
CA MET A 177 -8.49 2.14 -21.88
C MET A 177 -7.90 0.76 -21.56
N SER A 178 -8.73 -0.21 -21.20
CA SER A 178 -8.29 -1.60 -20.98
C SER A 178 -7.60 -2.17 -22.23
N SER A 179 -8.17 -1.96 -23.43
CA SER A 179 -7.60 -2.46 -24.67
C SER A 179 -6.25 -1.82 -25.01
N VAL A 180 -6.15 -0.49 -24.93
CA VAL A 180 -4.92 0.24 -25.27
C VAL A 180 -3.79 -0.05 -24.29
N MET A 181 -4.11 -0.17 -23.00
CA MET A 181 -3.14 -0.55 -21.97
C MET A 181 -2.56 -1.96 -22.18
N ASN A 182 -3.37 -2.90 -22.68
CA ASN A 182 -2.93 -4.27 -22.94
C ASN A 182 -2.04 -4.39 -24.19
N VAL A 183 -2.32 -3.65 -25.25
CA VAL A 183 -1.50 -3.70 -26.49
C VAL A 183 -0.06 -3.29 -26.22
N ARG A 184 0.15 -2.27 -25.39
CA ARG A 184 1.49 -1.70 -25.13
C ARG A 184 2.28 -2.38 -24.01
N ALA A 185 1.64 -3.21 -23.18
CA ALA A 185 2.35 -4.04 -22.20
C ALA A 185 3.20 -5.15 -22.85
N VAL A 186 2.92 -5.48 -24.12
CA VAL A 186 3.57 -6.59 -24.85
C VAL A 186 5.01 -6.26 -25.27
N THR A 187 5.44 -5.00 -25.26
CA THR A 187 6.77 -4.58 -25.77
C THR A 187 7.89 -4.56 -24.72
N GLY A 188 7.67 -5.03 -23.48
CA GLY A 188 8.75 -5.16 -22.50
C GLY A 188 8.30 -5.68 -21.14
N ILE A 189 8.78 -6.87 -20.76
CA ILE A 189 8.74 -7.53 -19.42
C ILE A 189 7.33 -7.77 -18.80
N GLU A 190 6.28 -7.03 -19.15
CA GLU A 190 4.93 -7.14 -18.59
C GLU A 190 4.03 -8.16 -19.31
N LYS A 191 4.62 -9.25 -19.83
CA LYS A 191 3.92 -10.32 -20.59
C LYS A 191 2.76 -10.99 -19.83
N TYR A 192 2.58 -10.68 -18.54
CA TYR A 192 1.67 -11.38 -17.64
C TYR A 192 0.58 -10.52 -16.99
N LEU A 193 0.57 -9.18 -17.16
CA LEU A 193 -0.45 -8.35 -16.52
C LEU A 193 -1.49 -7.84 -17.53
N LYS A 194 -2.46 -8.71 -17.86
CA LYS A 194 -3.65 -8.30 -18.58
C LYS A 194 -4.49 -7.38 -17.68
N ILE A 195 -4.67 -6.13 -18.09
CA ILE A 195 -5.51 -5.15 -17.41
C ILE A 195 -6.95 -5.32 -17.89
N GLU A 196 -7.78 -5.90 -17.05
CA GLU A 196 -9.21 -6.07 -17.32
C GLU A 196 -10.00 -4.77 -17.15
N ALA A 197 -11.16 -4.69 -17.83
CA ALA A 197 -12.05 -3.54 -17.74
C ALA A 197 -12.56 -3.30 -16.31
N SER A 198 -12.81 -4.39 -15.55
CA SER A 198 -13.11 -4.35 -14.11
C SER A 198 -12.05 -3.59 -13.30
N ILE A 199 -10.76 -3.83 -13.58
CA ILE A 199 -9.65 -3.15 -12.90
C ILE A 199 -9.65 -1.66 -13.27
N VAL A 200 -9.81 -1.33 -14.55
CA VAL A 200 -9.91 0.05 -15.02
C VAL A 200 -11.08 0.78 -14.33
N ALA A 201 -12.26 0.16 -14.32
CA ALA A 201 -13.45 0.70 -13.65
C ALA A 201 -13.22 0.94 -12.15
N LYS A 202 -12.50 0.06 -11.47
CA LYS A 202 -12.15 0.18 -10.05
C LYS A 202 -11.30 1.41 -9.75
N PHE A 203 -10.33 1.75 -10.59
CA PHE A 203 -9.55 2.98 -10.42
C PHE A 203 -10.33 4.22 -10.84
N ILE A 204 -11.12 4.13 -11.92
CA ILE A 204 -11.93 5.24 -12.40
C ILE A 204 -13.05 5.61 -11.42
N SER A 205 -13.69 4.64 -10.74
CA SER A 205 -14.75 4.90 -9.76
C SER A 205 -14.29 5.83 -8.64
N GLN A 206 -13.00 5.79 -8.32
CA GLN A 206 -12.38 6.67 -7.34
C GLN A 206 -12.07 8.07 -7.91
N ARG A 207 -11.92 8.21 -9.23
CA ARG A 207 -11.47 9.43 -9.93
C ARG A 207 -12.21 9.63 -11.26
N LEU A 208 -13.52 9.87 -11.15
CA LEU A 208 -14.42 9.96 -12.30
C LEU A 208 -14.10 11.07 -13.30
N PHE A 209 -13.36 12.11 -12.90
CA PHE A 209 -13.06 13.23 -13.79
C PHE A 209 -12.34 12.80 -15.08
N VAL A 210 -11.66 11.65 -15.09
CA VAL A 210 -11.02 11.12 -16.31
C VAL A 210 -12.05 10.86 -17.41
N LEU A 211 -13.25 10.47 -17.03
CA LEU A 211 -14.37 10.30 -17.96
C LEU A 211 -14.97 11.64 -18.40
N ASP A 212 -14.67 12.75 -17.71
CA ASP A 212 -15.15 14.08 -18.08
C ASP A 212 -14.28 14.79 -19.13
N ILE A 213 -13.05 14.35 -19.31
CA ILE A 213 -12.08 14.92 -20.28
C ILE A 213 -12.57 14.65 -21.71
N PRO A 214 -12.40 15.56 -22.69
CA PRO A 214 -12.65 15.24 -24.10
C PRO A 214 -11.93 13.96 -24.54
N PHE A 215 -12.58 13.12 -25.35
CA PHE A 215 -12.04 11.79 -25.66
C PHE A 215 -10.68 11.87 -26.35
N GLU A 216 -10.51 12.78 -27.31
CA GLU A 216 -9.23 13.01 -27.99
C GLU A 216 -8.11 13.40 -27.02
N THR A 217 -8.38 14.29 -26.06
CA THR A 217 -7.40 14.65 -25.04
C THR A 217 -7.05 13.46 -24.15
N LEU A 218 -8.03 12.63 -23.79
CA LEU A 218 -7.82 11.40 -23.02
C LEU A 218 -6.96 10.40 -23.81
N ASP A 219 -7.27 10.17 -25.08
CA ASP A 219 -6.55 9.27 -25.99
C ASP A 219 -5.09 9.72 -26.13
N ASN A 220 -4.86 10.98 -26.49
CA ASN A 220 -3.53 11.55 -26.67
C ASN A 220 -2.71 11.47 -25.37
N ALA A 221 -3.31 11.84 -24.23
CA ALA A 221 -2.63 11.78 -22.94
C ALA A 221 -2.29 10.34 -22.54
N LEU A 222 -3.22 9.39 -22.74
CA LEU A 222 -3.00 7.99 -22.43
C LEU A 222 -1.89 7.41 -23.31
N ASN A 223 -1.95 7.67 -24.61
CA ASN A 223 -0.95 7.23 -25.57
C ASN A 223 0.43 7.81 -25.28
N LEU A 224 0.52 9.06 -24.85
CA LEU A 224 1.77 9.70 -24.41
C LEU A 224 2.30 9.03 -23.13
N LEU A 225 1.48 8.90 -22.09
CA LEU A 225 1.88 8.28 -20.83
C LEU A 225 2.37 6.84 -21.04
N LEU A 226 1.69 6.06 -21.87
CA LEU A 226 2.06 4.68 -22.18
C LEU A 226 3.36 4.54 -22.97
N ARG A 227 3.95 5.61 -23.51
CA ARG A 227 5.31 5.57 -24.07
C ARG A 227 6.38 5.48 -22.98
N TYR A 228 6.07 5.93 -21.78
CA TYR A 228 7.07 6.17 -20.72
C TYR A 228 6.75 5.47 -19.39
N ILE A 229 5.48 5.25 -19.08
CA ILE A 229 4.99 4.79 -17.77
C ILE A 229 4.22 3.49 -17.93
N ALA A 230 4.46 2.56 -17.01
CA ALA A 230 3.72 1.30 -16.94
C ALA A 230 2.20 1.54 -16.78
N PRO A 231 1.35 0.80 -17.51
CA PRO A 231 -0.11 0.95 -17.47
C PRO A 231 -0.71 0.95 -16.06
N MET A 232 -0.23 0.06 -15.19
CA MET A 232 -0.75 -0.06 -13.83
C MET A 232 -0.37 1.13 -12.95
N ASP A 233 0.78 1.76 -13.20
CA ASP A 233 1.19 2.97 -12.49
C ASP A 233 0.35 4.19 -12.94
N ILE A 234 -0.05 4.24 -14.22
CA ILE A 234 -1.01 5.23 -14.73
C ILE A 234 -2.37 5.09 -14.03
N LEU A 235 -2.93 3.88 -13.95
CA LEU A 235 -4.23 3.65 -13.29
C LEU A 235 -4.23 4.03 -11.81
N LYS A 236 -3.13 3.79 -11.10
CA LYS A 236 -2.99 4.16 -9.69
C LYS A 236 -2.96 5.67 -9.46
N ASP A 237 -2.62 6.46 -10.47
CA ASP A 237 -2.50 7.91 -10.36
C ASP A 237 -3.06 8.64 -11.59
N LEU A 238 -4.37 8.51 -11.76
CA LEU A 238 -5.15 9.16 -12.81
C LEU A 238 -5.08 10.69 -12.81
N TRP A 239 -4.56 11.32 -11.76
CA TRP A 239 -4.42 12.78 -11.71
C TRP A 239 -3.48 13.35 -12.78
N ALA A 240 -2.62 12.53 -13.39
CA ALA A 240 -1.80 12.97 -14.52
C ALA A 240 -2.62 13.47 -15.72
N PHE A 241 -3.84 12.96 -15.92
CA PHE A 241 -4.73 13.39 -16.99
C PHE A 241 -5.28 14.82 -16.84
N ARG A 242 -5.04 15.49 -15.70
CA ARG A 242 -5.42 16.91 -15.52
C ARG A 242 -4.45 17.89 -16.15
N TYR A 243 -3.28 17.43 -16.58
CA TYR A 243 -2.19 18.29 -17.04
C TYR A 243 -2.22 18.38 -18.57
N PRO A 244 -1.87 19.53 -19.16
CA PRO A 244 -1.73 19.67 -20.62
C PRO A 244 -0.69 18.69 -21.18
N LEU A 245 -0.89 18.28 -22.44
CA LEU A 245 -0.02 17.29 -23.12
C LEU A 245 1.44 17.74 -23.14
N GLU A 246 1.70 19.00 -23.50
CA GLU A 246 3.04 19.61 -23.51
C GLU A 246 3.72 19.47 -22.15
N GLN A 247 3.01 19.80 -21.07
CA GLN A 247 3.56 19.70 -19.71
C GLN A 247 3.83 18.25 -19.29
N ILE A 248 3.01 17.30 -19.73
CA ILE A 248 3.27 15.86 -19.50
C ILE A 248 4.57 15.46 -20.21
N GLU A 249 4.70 15.81 -21.48
CA GLU A 249 5.85 15.46 -22.31
C GLU A 249 7.15 16.07 -21.78
N ASP A 250 7.18 17.39 -21.54
CA ASP A 250 8.34 18.11 -21.01
C ASP A 250 8.86 17.49 -19.73
N ARG A 251 7.95 17.14 -18.81
CA ARG A 251 8.33 16.56 -17.51
C ARG A 251 8.86 15.13 -17.64
N LEU A 252 8.33 14.35 -18.57
CA LEU A 252 8.80 12.99 -18.81
C LEU A 252 10.16 13.00 -19.51
N ILE A 253 10.37 13.89 -20.49
CA ILE A 253 11.66 14.11 -21.15
C ILE A 253 12.71 14.54 -20.11
N LEU A 254 12.41 15.54 -19.29
CA LEU A 254 13.30 16.00 -18.23
C LEU A 254 13.67 14.88 -17.25
N ALA A 255 12.70 14.08 -16.83
CA ALA A 255 12.94 12.96 -15.92
C ALA A 255 13.79 11.85 -16.57
N GLN A 256 13.58 11.57 -17.86
CA GLN A 256 14.36 10.60 -18.63
C GLN A 256 15.80 11.05 -18.84
N GLN A 257 16.02 12.32 -19.21
CA GLN A 257 17.35 12.93 -19.29
C GLN A 257 18.08 12.88 -17.94
N GLY A 258 17.33 13.02 -16.84
CA GLY A 258 17.80 12.79 -15.47
C GLY A 258 18.11 11.35 -15.09
N GLN A 259 18.12 10.42 -16.07
CA GLN A 259 18.41 8.99 -15.90
C GLN A 259 17.53 8.32 -14.82
N LYS A 260 16.26 8.69 -14.75
CA LYS A 260 15.31 8.01 -13.87
C LYS A 260 14.96 6.62 -14.41
N ASN A 261 15.41 5.59 -13.71
CA ASN A 261 15.15 4.18 -14.06
C ASN A 261 13.65 3.84 -14.19
N LYS A 262 12.80 4.50 -13.40
CA LYS A 262 11.34 4.29 -13.42
C LYS A 262 10.61 5.63 -13.41
N LEU A 263 9.91 5.93 -14.50
CA LEU A 263 9.05 7.10 -14.63
C LEU A 263 7.68 6.81 -13.99
N MET A 264 7.12 7.81 -13.33
CA MET A 264 5.89 7.66 -12.53
C MET A 264 5.00 8.89 -12.66
N PRO A 265 3.66 8.76 -12.60
CA PRO A 265 2.76 9.89 -12.86
C PRO A 265 2.92 11.05 -11.86
N TRP A 266 3.36 10.80 -10.63
CA TRP A 266 3.61 11.87 -9.65
C TRP A 266 4.65 12.90 -10.14
N MET A 267 5.56 12.51 -11.04
CA MET A 267 6.60 13.39 -11.60
C MET A 267 5.99 14.53 -12.43
N ILE A 268 4.87 14.24 -13.10
CA ILE A 268 4.10 15.20 -13.89
C ILE A 268 3.46 16.25 -12.97
N ARG A 269 2.93 15.80 -11.83
CA ARG A 269 2.08 16.61 -10.94
C ARG A 269 2.86 17.42 -9.92
N CYS A 270 4.08 17.00 -9.61
CA CYS A 270 4.83 17.61 -8.52
C CYS A 270 5.38 19.00 -8.92
N PRO A 271 5.62 19.92 -7.97
CA PRO A 271 6.37 21.13 -8.25
C PRO A 271 7.72 20.82 -8.90
N GLU A 272 8.16 21.68 -9.82
CA GLU A 272 9.42 21.48 -10.58
C GLU A 272 10.63 21.28 -9.64
N SER A 273 10.71 22.07 -8.57
CA SER A 273 11.75 21.93 -7.55
C SER A 273 11.81 20.53 -6.92
N LYS A 274 10.67 19.83 -6.78
CA LYS A 274 10.63 18.45 -6.29
C LYS A 274 11.12 17.46 -7.35
N LEU A 275 10.78 17.68 -8.62
CA LEU A 275 11.25 16.87 -9.73
C LEU A 275 12.78 16.98 -9.88
N LEU A 276 13.29 18.21 -9.97
CA LEU A 276 14.73 18.49 -10.08
C LEU A 276 15.51 17.93 -8.90
N LYS A 277 15.01 18.09 -7.66
CA LYS A 277 15.62 17.47 -6.48
C LYS A 277 15.65 15.95 -6.58
N SER A 278 14.58 15.34 -7.09
CA SER A 278 14.53 13.88 -7.28
C SER A 278 15.56 13.43 -8.32
N ILE A 279 15.69 14.14 -9.44
CA ILE A 279 16.72 13.88 -10.47
C ILE A 279 18.11 14.00 -9.87
N LYS A 280 18.40 15.10 -9.16
CA LYS A 280 19.68 15.32 -8.47
C LYS A 280 20.02 14.15 -7.53
N ILE A 281 19.07 13.67 -6.74
CA ILE A 281 19.27 12.53 -5.83
C ILE A 281 19.63 11.26 -6.61
N THR A 282 19.02 11.02 -7.76
CA THR A 282 19.37 9.87 -8.62
C THR A 282 20.77 10.01 -9.18
N ALA A 283 21.14 11.18 -9.71
CA ALA A 283 22.48 11.46 -10.19
C ALA A 283 23.54 11.27 -9.08
N GLU A 284 23.30 11.82 -7.89
CA GLU A 284 24.18 11.62 -6.72
C GLU A 284 24.27 10.14 -6.31
N SER A 285 23.15 9.39 -6.36
CA SER A 285 23.15 7.97 -5.98
C SER A 285 23.95 7.14 -6.98
N LYS A 286 23.84 7.46 -8.28
CA LYS A 286 24.63 6.83 -9.35
C LYS A 286 26.11 7.22 -9.27
N ALA A 287 26.43 8.46 -8.92
CA ALA A 287 27.81 8.88 -8.70
C ALA A 287 28.47 8.17 -7.50
N ILE A 288 27.67 7.76 -6.49
CA ILE A 288 28.17 7.05 -5.31
C ILE A 288 28.33 5.55 -5.55
N MET A 289 27.37 4.90 -6.21
CA MET A 289 27.38 3.43 -6.39
C MET A 289 27.82 2.98 -7.78
N GLY A 290 27.92 3.86 -8.76
CA GLY A 290 28.06 3.45 -10.16
C GLY A 290 26.90 2.56 -10.59
N ASN A 291 27.22 1.31 -10.93
CA ASN A 291 26.26 0.27 -11.29
C ASN A 291 25.96 -0.71 -10.16
N ASP A 292 26.57 -0.51 -8.98
CA ASP A 292 26.47 -1.42 -7.86
C ASP A 292 25.11 -1.29 -7.15
N THR A 293 24.70 -2.38 -6.53
CA THR A 293 23.57 -2.43 -5.63
C THR A 293 23.91 -1.81 -4.27
N THR A 294 22.88 -1.48 -3.48
CA THR A 294 23.09 -1.01 -2.10
C THR A 294 23.80 -2.04 -1.23
N VAL A 295 23.63 -3.34 -1.50
CA VAL A 295 24.30 -4.42 -0.76
C VAL A 295 25.79 -4.44 -1.10
N GLU A 296 26.14 -4.42 -2.38
CA GLU A 296 27.53 -4.38 -2.85
C GLU A 296 28.25 -3.14 -2.31
N TYR A 297 27.61 -1.96 -2.41
CA TYR A 297 28.15 -0.73 -1.86
C TYR A 297 28.43 -0.82 -0.34
N LEU A 298 27.53 -1.41 0.45
CA LEU A 298 27.75 -1.58 1.89
C LEU A 298 28.83 -2.62 2.19
N ALA A 299 28.86 -3.72 1.45
CA ALA A 299 29.84 -4.79 1.59
C ALA A 299 31.26 -4.25 1.40
N GLU A 300 31.49 -3.50 0.32
CA GLU A 300 32.76 -2.85 0.04
C GLU A 300 33.14 -1.85 1.15
N ARG A 301 32.23 -0.94 1.51
CA ARG A 301 32.50 0.11 2.49
C ARG A 301 32.78 -0.43 3.89
N LEU A 302 32.17 -1.54 4.27
CA LEU A 302 32.36 -2.19 5.57
C LEU A 302 33.36 -3.35 5.54
N GLY A 303 33.92 -3.71 4.38
CA GLY A 303 34.90 -4.78 4.25
C GLY A 303 34.36 -6.18 4.50
N TYR A 304 33.08 -6.43 4.18
CA TYR A 304 32.42 -7.74 4.30
C TYR A 304 32.17 -8.35 2.92
N SER A 305 31.91 -9.65 2.88
CA SER A 305 31.40 -10.26 1.65
C SER A 305 29.98 -9.80 1.33
N ILE A 306 29.61 -9.85 0.04
CA ILE A 306 28.26 -9.53 -0.42
C ILE A 306 27.23 -10.44 0.26
N ALA A 307 27.54 -11.73 0.42
CA ALA A 307 26.66 -12.73 1.04
C ALA A 307 26.41 -12.44 2.53
N GLU A 308 27.44 -12.09 3.29
CA GLU A 308 27.29 -11.71 4.71
C GLU A 308 26.49 -10.42 4.85
N THR A 309 26.77 -9.43 4.01
CA THR A 309 26.06 -8.15 4.02
C THR A 309 24.59 -8.35 3.68
N ASP A 310 24.27 -9.15 2.66
CA ASP A 310 22.89 -9.47 2.29
C ASP A 310 22.16 -10.19 3.44
N LEU A 311 22.80 -11.15 4.10
CA LEU A 311 22.23 -11.84 5.26
C LEU A 311 21.88 -10.87 6.41
N VAL A 312 22.78 -9.92 6.70
CA VAL A 312 22.57 -8.88 7.71
C VAL A 312 21.43 -7.94 7.30
N MET A 313 21.38 -7.53 6.03
CA MET A 313 20.34 -6.65 5.50
C MET A 313 18.96 -7.31 5.48
N ARG A 314 18.85 -8.60 5.15
CA ARG A 314 17.59 -9.35 5.18
C ARG A 314 16.98 -9.43 6.57
N LYS A 315 17.81 -9.46 7.63
CA LYS A 315 17.34 -9.36 9.03
C LYS A 315 16.81 -7.95 9.38
N HIS A 316 17.18 -6.94 8.59
CA HIS A 316 16.81 -5.53 8.79
C HIS A 316 16.26 -4.90 7.51
N PRO A 317 15.10 -5.35 6.98
CA PRO A 317 14.62 -4.97 5.65
C PRO A 317 14.33 -3.47 5.49
N GLN A 318 14.12 -2.75 6.59
CA GLN A 318 13.95 -1.29 6.57
C GLN A 318 15.18 -0.56 6.03
N VAL A 319 16.37 -1.14 6.12
CA VAL A 319 17.61 -0.53 5.63
C VAL A 319 17.59 -0.38 4.11
N PHE A 320 16.97 -1.31 3.38
CA PHE A 320 16.81 -1.21 1.91
C PHE A 320 16.00 0.00 1.47
N THR A 321 15.19 0.57 2.34
CA THR A 321 14.39 1.78 2.04
C THR A 321 15.19 3.07 2.18
N VAL A 322 16.38 3.01 2.80
CA VAL A 322 17.21 4.18 3.05
C VAL A 322 18.00 4.52 1.79
N ARG A 323 18.01 5.81 1.42
CA ARG A 323 18.76 6.29 0.25
C ARG A 323 20.26 6.17 0.48
N VAL A 324 20.99 5.77 -0.55
CA VAL A 324 22.44 5.58 -0.46
C VAL A 324 23.20 6.89 -0.21
N THR A 325 22.73 8.02 -0.73
CA THR A 325 23.28 9.34 -0.38
C THR A 325 23.25 9.62 1.13
N ARG A 326 22.22 9.15 1.83
CA ARG A 326 22.11 9.25 3.28
C ARG A 326 22.97 8.20 3.99
N MET A 327 23.01 6.97 3.48
CA MET A 327 23.90 5.93 4.01
C MET A 327 25.36 6.36 3.95
N LYS A 328 25.82 6.91 2.82
CA LYS A 328 27.17 7.47 2.66
C LYS A 328 27.48 8.49 3.75
N LYS A 329 26.63 9.51 3.91
CA LYS A 329 26.84 10.54 4.95
C LYS A 329 26.90 9.96 6.36
N MET A 330 26.08 8.95 6.65
CA MET A 330 26.11 8.25 7.94
C MET A 330 27.41 7.46 8.11
N LEU A 331 27.85 6.70 7.09
CA LEU A 331 29.10 5.95 7.12
C LEU A 331 30.32 6.85 7.28
N ASP A 332 30.40 7.93 6.49
CA ASP A 332 31.50 8.89 6.55
C ASP A 332 31.63 9.50 7.96
N TYR A 333 30.49 9.86 8.57
CA TYR A 333 30.46 10.35 9.95
C TYR A 333 30.86 9.28 10.97
N LEU A 334 30.29 8.08 10.89
CA LEU A 334 30.51 7.04 11.90
C LEU A 334 31.95 6.51 11.88
N LEU A 335 32.52 6.29 10.70
CA LEU A 335 33.88 5.78 10.52
C LEU A 335 34.93 6.88 10.73
N GLY A 336 34.67 8.11 10.25
CA GLY A 336 35.61 9.22 10.31
C GLY A 336 35.56 9.99 11.63
N GLU A 337 34.48 10.77 11.82
CA GLU A 337 34.35 11.69 12.96
C GLU A 337 34.12 10.93 14.28
N ALA A 338 33.18 9.98 14.30
CA ALA A 338 32.77 9.28 15.52
C ALA A 338 33.65 8.07 15.89
N ARG A 339 34.55 7.66 14.98
CA ARG A 339 35.55 6.60 15.16
C ARG A 339 34.96 5.27 15.65
N PHE A 340 33.80 4.88 15.14
CA PHE A 340 33.27 3.52 15.31
C PHE A 340 33.95 2.56 14.34
N THR A 341 34.07 1.29 14.72
CA THR A 341 34.65 0.30 13.81
C THR A 341 33.64 -0.17 12.77
N LYS A 342 34.13 -0.83 11.71
CA LYS A 342 33.28 -1.42 10.68
C LYS A 342 32.38 -2.50 11.29
N GLU A 343 32.89 -3.27 12.25
CA GLU A 343 32.14 -4.30 12.97
C GLU A 343 31.00 -3.71 13.81
N ASP A 344 31.21 -2.57 14.48
CA ASP A 344 30.17 -1.91 15.28
C ASP A 344 28.97 -1.51 14.43
N ILE A 345 29.26 -1.00 13.23
CA ILE A 345 28.25 -0.58 12.25
C ILE A 345 27.53 -1.80 11.67
N ALA A 346 28.26 -2.83 11.26
CA ALA A 346 27.69 -4.05 10.70
C ALA A 346 26.77 -4.78 11.69
N LYS A 347 27.11 -4.78 12.99
CA LYS A 347 26.27 -5.34 14.07
C LYS A 347 25.01 -4.52 14.35
N THR A 348 24.97 -3.24 13.94
CA THR A 348 23.84 -2.34 14.19
C THR A 348 23.30 -1.68 12.91
N PRO A 349 22.79 -2.43 11.91
CA PRO A 349 22.37 -1.86 10.63
C PRO A 349 21.25 -0.83 10.73
N ARG A 350 20.43 -0.93 11.80
CA ARG A 350 19.34 0.00 12.06
C ARG A 350 19.81 1.45 12.18
N ILE A 351 21.09 1.71 12.45
CA ILE A 351 21.65 3.07 12.51
C ILE A 351 21.38 3.86 11.23
N PHE A 352 21.35 3.21 10.06
CA PHE A 352 21.06 3.88 8.78
C PHE A 352 19.63 4.42 8.70
N CYS A 353 18.69 3.84 9.46
CA CYS A 353 17.31 4.31 9.53
C CYS A 353 17.17 5.62 10.34
N HIS A 354 18.17 5.99 11.15
CA HIS A 354 18.16 7.20 11.98
C HIS A 354 18.77 8.41 11.27
N SER A 355 18.27 9.61 11.60
CA SER A 355 18.75 10.83 10.95
C SER A 355 20.16 11.16 11.45
N LEU A 356 21.05 11.64 10.57
CA LEU A 356 22.41 12.02 10.95
C LEU A 356 22.40 13.08 12.06
N VAL A 357 21.47 14.04 11.99
CA VAL A 357 21.30 15.10 13.00
C VAL A 357 21.00 14.51 14.37
N THR A 358 20.05 13.57 14.45
CA THR A 358 19.71 12.90 15.71
C THR A 358 20.89 12.07 16.23
N THR A 359 21.60 11.38 15.35
CA THR A 359 22.77 10.58 15.72
C THR A 359 23.89 11.46 16.28
N LYS A 360 24.21 12.59 15.62
CA LYS A 360 25.19 13.60 16.09
C LYS A 360 24.81 14.13 17.46
N LYS A 361 23.59 14.67 17.60
CA LYS A 361 23.08 15.21 18.87
C LYS A 361 23.21 14.21 20.03
N ARG A 362 22.77 12.97 19.81
CA ARG A 362 22.83 11.94 20.86
C ARG A 362 24.25 11.54 21.22
N LEU A 363 25.17 11.55 20.25
CA LEU A 363 26.56 11.22 20.53
C LEU A 363 27.26 12.37 21.26
N GLU A 364 27.02 13.61 20.86
CA GLU A 364 27.49 14.81 21.56
C GLU A 364 27.01 14.85 23.02
N GLU A 365 25.73 14.57 23.25
CA GLU A 365 25.13 14.46 24.58
C GLU A 365 25.84 13.37 25.41
N LEU A 366 25.99 12.16 24.88
CA LEU A 366 26.70 11.07 25.58
C LEU A 366 28.17 11.43 25.86
N ASN A 367 28.87 12.02 24.89
CA ASN A 367 30.26 12.42 25.04
C ASN A 367 30.42 13.49 26.13
N SER A 368 29.50 14.47 26.20
CA SER A 368 29.53 15.52 27.25
C SER A 368 29.41 14.97 28.66
N MET A 369 28.77 13.79 28.82
CA MET A 369 28.65 13.09 30.09
C MET A 369 29.81 12.12 30.37
N GLY A 370 30.81 12.05 29.49
CA GLY A 370 31.89 11.05 29.55
C GLY A 370 31.42 9.64 29.20
N CYS A 371 30.24 9.48 28.59
CA CYS A 371 29.73 8.19 28.14
C CYS A 371 30.18 7.94 26.70
N ARG A 372 31.11 7.00 26.50
CA ARG A 372 31.42 6.47 25.16
C ARG A 372 30.66 5.16 24.95
N PRO A 373 29.57 5.13 24.17
CA PRO A 373 28.80 3.91 24.00
C PRO A 373 29.60 2.87 23.22
N LEU A 374 29.76 1.66 23.78
CA LEU A 374 30.42 0.52 23.14
C LEU A 374 29.62 -0.07 21.96
N SER A 375 28.35 0.34 21.78
CA SER A 375 27.50 -0.12 20.70
C SER A 375 26.60 1.00 20.21
N LEU A 376 26.40 1.06 18.89
CA LEU A 376 25.45 1.99 18.24
C LEU A 376 23.98 1.70 18.60
N THR A 377 23.69 0.59 19.27
CA THR A 377 22.33 0.19 19.66
C THR A 377 21.62 1.27 20.48
N ILE A 378 22.34 1.98 21.36
CA ILE A 378 21.74 3.04 22.17
C ILE A 378 21.26 4.23 21.33
N LEU A 379 22.03 4.58 20.30
CA LEU A 379 21.70 5.66 19.37
C LEU A 379 20.45 5.34 18.54
N CYS A 380 20.11 4.05 18.41
CA CYS A 380 18.96 3.58 17.65
C CYS A 380 17.66 3.46 18.49
N LYS A 381 17.68 3.79 19.79
CA LYS A 381 16.49 3.67 20.65
C LYS A 381 15.46 4.78 20.37
N SER A 382 14.19 4.54 20.74
CA SER A 382 13.17 5.61 20.76
C SER A 382 13.58 6.74 21.71
N ALA A 383 13.00 7.93 21.56
CA ALA A 383 13.27 9.09 22.43
C ALA A 383 13.16 8.73 23.92
N ASN A 384 12.00 8.20 24.34
CA ASN A 384 11.75 7.81 25.72
C ASN A 384 12.77 6.79 26.27
N ASN A 385 13.18 5.81 25.45
CA ASN A 385 14.12 4.78 25.90
C ASN A 385 15.57 5.30 25.93
N TYR A 386 15.92 6.24 25.05
CA TYR A 386 17.20 6.94 25.10
C TYR A 386 17.28 7.83 26.34
N GLU A 387 16.26 8.64 26.63
CA GLU A 387 16.21 9.49 27.83
C GLU A 387 16.26 8.68 29.13
N LYS A 388 15.61 7.51 29.18
CA LYS A 388 15.73 6.59 30.32
C LYS A 388 17.18 6.11 30.50
N PHE A 389 17.87 5.82 29.41
CA PHE A 389 19.28 5.43 29.48
C PHE A 389 20.15 6.57 29.97
N VAL A 390 19.97 7.79 29.45
CA VAL A 390 20.70 8.99 29.88
C VAL A 390 20.51 9.23 31.38
N ARG A 391 19.27 9.28 31.87
CA ARG A 391 18.99 9.42 33.31
C ARG A 391 19.62 8.33 34.17
N ASN A 392 19.54 7.08 33.72
CA ASN A 392 20.15 5.97 34.44
C ASN A 392 21.68 6.07 34.47
N TRP A 393 22.29 6.59 33.42
CA TRP A 393 23.73 6.83 33.35
C TRP A 393 24.15 7.95 34.30
N GLU A 394 23.45 9.08 34.28
CA GLU A 394 23.70 10.21 35.19
C GLU A 394 23.59 9.80 36.65
N ASN A 395 22.53 9.06 37.02
CA ASN A 395 22.35 8.57 38.38
C ASN A 395 23.50 7.65 38.82
N LYS A 396 23.95 6.74 37.94
CA LYS A 396 25.09 5.86 38.23
C LYS A 396 26.39 6.64 38.37
N ARG A 397 26.61 7.64 37.52
CA ARG A 397 27.82 8.48 37.57
C ARG A 397 27.86 9.26 38.87
N ASN A 398 26.77 9.91 39.26
CA ASN A 398 26.68 10.68 40.49
C ASN A 398 26.91 9.78 41.73
N ALA A 399 26.31 8.59 41.75
CA ALA A 399 26.53 7.63 42.83
C ALA A 399 28.00 7.17 42.93
N LEU A 400 28.71 6.97 41.81
CA LEU A 400 30.13 6.63 41.80
C LEU A 400 31.00 7.79 42.29
N THR A 401 30.66 9.03 41.93
CA THR A 401 31.35 10.23 42.41
C THR A 401 31.20 10.40 43.92
N GLU A 402 30.01 10.19 44.47
CA GLU A 402 29.75 10.23 45.91
C GLU A 402 30.54 9.15 46.67
N ILE A 403 30.57 7.92 46.16
CA ILE A 403 31.33 6.82 46.78
C ILE A 403 32.84 7.13 46.79
N ASN A 404 33.37 7.69 45.71
CA ASN A 404 34.78 8.05 45.63
C ASN A 404 35.14 9.22 46.56
N ALA A 405 34.26 10.21 46.69
CA ALA A 405 34.44 11.32 47.64
C ALA A 405 34.47 10.84 49.10
N ILE A 406 33.60 9.89 49.46
CA ILE A 406 33.56 9.31 50.82
C ILE A 406 34.83 8.50 51.14
N LYS A 407 35.42 7.83 50.15
CA LYS A 407 36.67 7.08 50.34
C LYS A 407 37.87 8.01 50.58
N GLN A 408 37.94 9.14 49.91
CA GLN A 408 39.02 10.12 50.07
C GLN A 408 38.98 10.88 51.41
N ILE A 409 37.84 10.91 52.11
CA ILE A 409 37.71 11.52 53.44
C ILE A 409 38.13 10.54 54.56
N LYS A 410 38.23 9.24 54.24
CA LYS A 410 38.56 8.18 55.21
C LYS A 410 40.03 7.73 55.18
N GLU A 411 40.81 8.22 54.21
CA GLU A 411 42.27 8.18 54.17
C GLU A 411 42.82 9.50 54.69
#